data_AF-A0A964EQ18-F1
#
_entry.id   AF-A0A964EQ18-F1
#
_cell.length_a   1.000
_cell.length_b   1.000
_cell.length_c   1.000
_cell.angle_alpha   90.00
_cell.angle_beta   90.00
_cell.angle_gamma   90.00
#
_symmetry.space_group_name_H-M   'P 1'
#
loop_
_entity.id
_entity.type
_entity.pdbx_description
1 polymer ?
#
loop_
_entity_poly.entity_id
_entity_poly.type
_entity_poly.pdbx_seq_one_letter_code
_entity_poly.pdbx_strand_id
1 'polypeptide(L)'
;MTSSPVDEAVSAVVDVLDRLGIPWLIGGSLASSVHGSARSTLDVDMVLALALSEVRPLVEALEPDFYVDEDAVREAVRSRASFNAIHNATIVKIDIYVLTPDPFEQSAFSRGVLQRLPGASERAPAFRFCTAEDIILPTPDLITFSGSTGLLVHGDLLYVGINGISTYPALK
;
A
#
# COMPACT_ATOMS: atom_id res chain seq x y z
N MET A 1 0.81 26.35 0.02
CA MET A 1 1.01 25.08 0.76
C MET A 1 1.50 24.09 -0.28
N THR A 2 2.77 23.69 -0.19
CA THR A 2 3.35 22.66 -1.06
C THR A 2 2.69 21.33 -0.72
N SER A 3 2.22 20.60 -1.73
CA SER A 3 1.79 19.21 -1.60
C SER A 3 2.89 18.35 -0.97
N SER A 4 2.52 17.30 -0.24
CA SER A 4 3.52 16.37 0.28
C SER A 4 4.16 15.60 -0.90
N PRO A 5 5.42 15.14 -0.80
CA PRO A 5 6.04 14.33 -1.85
C PRO A 5 5.26 13.04 -2.17
N VAL A 6 4.53 12.51 -1.17
CA VAL A 6 3.63 11.36 -1.33
C VAL A 6 2.37 11.76 -2.09
N ASP A 7 1.76 12.90 -1.77
CA ASP A 7 0.58 13.41 -2.46
C ASP A 7 0.85 13.60 -3.95
N GLU A 8 2.03 14.13 -4.29
CA GLU A 8 2.47 14.33 -5.67
C GLU A 8 2.62 13.00 -6.42
N ALA A 9 3.34 12.03 -5.84
CA ALA A 9 3.52 10.72 -6.45
C ALA A 9 2.20 9.95 -6.60
N VAL A 10 1.35 9.96 -5.57
CA VAL A 10 0.03 9.30 -5.60
C VAL A 10 -0.89 9.94 -6.62
N SER A 11 -0.92 11.28 -6.69
CA SER A 11 -1.76 11.97 -7.68
C SER A 11 -1.30 11.63 -9.11
N ALA A 12 0.02 11.65 -9.36
CA ALA A 12 0.57 11.35 -10.69
C ALA A 12 0.25 9.91 -11.15
N VAL A 13 0.43 8.91 -10.29
CA VAL A 13 0.12 7.51 -10.65
C VAL A 13 -1.39 7.30 -10.83
N VAL A 14 -2.22 7.87 -9.96
CA VAL A 14 -3.69 7.74 -10.05
C VAL A 14 -4.21 8.38 -11.33
N ASP A 15 -3.70 9.55 -11.69
CA ASP A 15 -4.09 10.23 -12.93
C ASP A 15 -3.78 9.37 -14.17
N VAL A 16 -2.68 8.62 -14.16
CA VAL A 16 -2.35 7.65 -15.23
C VAL A 16 -3.33 6.49 -15.24
N LEU A 17 -3.58 5.88 -14.07
CA LEU A 17 -4.45 4.72 -13.94
C LEU A 17 -5.89 5.05 -14.34
N ASP A 18 -6.41 6.20 -13.91
CA ASP A 18 -7.76 6.68 -14.25
C ASP A 18 -7.90 6.94 -15.75
N ARG A 19 -6.89 7.54 -16.41
CA ARG A 19 -6.90 7.75 -17.86
C ARG A 19 -6.91 6.45 -18.65
N LEU A 20 -6.22 5.42 -18.17
CA LEU A 20 -6.17 4.10 -18.79
C LEU A 20 -7.37 3.22 -18.40
N GLY A 21 -8.19 3.67 -17.45
CA GLY A 21 -9.32 2.89 -16.93
C GLY A 21 -8.89 1.65 -16.13
N ILE A 22 -7.66 1.63 -15.61
CA ILE A 22 -7.14 0.51 -14.83
C ILE A 22 -7.64 0.66 -13.39
N PRO A 23 -8.48 -0.26 -12.88
CA PRO A 23 -8.97 -0.15 -11.52
C PRO A 23 -7.83 -0.29 -10.51
N TRP A 24 -7.85 0.56 -9.49
CA TRP A 24 -6.83 0.59 -8.45
C TRP A 24 -7.43 0.79 -7.05
N LEU A 25 -6.62 0.46 -6.05
CA LEU A 25 -6.93 0.66 -4.64
C LEU A 25 -5.63 0.90 -3.85
N ILE A 26 -5.59 1.91 -2.99
CA ILE A 26 -4.46 2.15 -2.09
C ILE A 26 -4.62 1.28 -0.84
N GLY A 27 -3.54 0.63 -0.40
CA GLY A 27 -3.52 -0.29 0.73
C GLY A 27 -2.45 0.02 1.77
N GLY A 28 -2.09 -1.02 2.53
CA GLY A 28 -0.88 -1.09 3.35
C GLY A 28 -0.70 -0.01 4.41
N SER A 29 0.54 0.45 4.56
CA SER A 29 0.96 1.32 5.68
C SER A 29 0.36 2.72 5.62
N LEU A 30 0.01 3.20 4.43
CA LEU A 30 -0.67 4.48 4.21
C LEU A 30 -2.14 4.40 4.61
N ALA A 31 -2.85 3.32 4.25
CA ALA A 31 -4.20 3.05 4.75
C ALA A 31 -4.19 2.88 6.28
N SER A 32 -3.19 2.19 6.83
CA SER A 32 -3.00 2.06 8.28
C SER A 32 -2.73 3.41 8.96
N SER A 33 -1.98 4.31 8.31
CA SER A 33 -1.68 5.64 8.85
C SER A 33 -2.90 6.57 8.85
N VAL A 34 -3.88 6.36 7.96
CA VAL A 34 -5.19 7.01 8.04
C VAL A 34 -5.98 6.53 9.29
N HIS A 35 -5.71 5.31 9.76
CA HIS A 35 -6.41 4.68 10.88
C HIS A 35 -5.63 4.59 12.22
N GLY A 36 -4.32 4.90 12.25
CA GLY A 36 -3.53 5.05 13.49
C GLY A 36 -2.03 4.73 13.37
N SER A 37 -1.21 5.59 14.00
CA SER A 37 0.27 5.55 14.16
C SER A 37 1.10 5.76 12.90
N ALA A 38 1.62 6.98 12.73
CA ALA A 38 2.54 7.35 11.66
C ALA A 38 3.81 6.48 11.69
N ARG A 39 3.98 5.63 10.69
CA ARG A 39 5.30 5.08 10.35
C ARG A 39 5.86 5.86 9.17
N SER A 40 7.08 6.35 9.35
CA SER A 40 7.90 6.95 8.29
C SER A 40 8.44 5.82 7.40
N THR A 41 7.62 5.30 6.50
CA THR A 41 8.09 4.60 5.30
C THR A 41 7.59 5.39 4.11
N LEU A 42 8.51 5.82 3.24
CA LEU A 42 8.26 6.56 1.99
C LEU A 42 7.66 5.67 0.89
N ASP A 43 6.96 4.61 1.29
CA ASP A 43 6.50 3.52 0.45
C ASP A 43 4.96 3.54 0.42
N VAL A 44 4.39 3.60 -0.78
CA VAL A 44 2.94 3.58 -1.01
C VAL A 44 2.55 2.20 -1.54
N ASP A 45 1.64 1.51 -0.86
CA ASP A 45 1.14 0.22 -1.31
C ASP A 45 -0.12 0.40 -2.17
N MET A 46 -0.16 -0.19 -3.37
CA MET A 46 -1.33 -0.16 -4.26
C MET A 46 -1.66 -1.54 -4.80
N VAL A 47 -2.95 -1.82 -4.98
CA VAL A 47 -3.45 -3.00 -5.69
C VAL A 47 -4.05 -2.54 -7.01
N LEU A 48 -3.68 -3.19 -8.11
CA LEU A 48 -4.18 -2.90 -9.45
C LEU A 48 -4.87 -4.13 -10.05
N ALA A 49 -6.03 -3.95 -10.65
CA ALA A 49 -6.65 -4.94 -11.52
C ALA A 49 -6.04 -4.82 -12.93
N LEU A 50 -4.83 -5.34 -13.09
CA LEU A 50 -4.01 -5.19 -14.30
C LEU A 50 -4.03 -6.47 -15.17
N ALA A 51 -4.31 -6.31 -16.46
CA ALA A 51 -4.21 -7.37 -17.47
C ALA A 51 -2.93 -7.28 -18.31
N LEU A 52 -2.49 -8.40 -18.88
CA LEU A 52 -1.23 -8.44 -19.65
C LEU A 52 -1.24 -7.52 -20.88
N SER A 53 -2.41 -7.31 -21.49
CA SER A 53 -2.60 -6.38 -22.62
C SER A 53 -2.43 -4.91 -22.23
N GLU A 54 -2.56 -4.58 -20.94
CA GLU A 54 -2.51 -3.21 -20.41
C GLU A 54 -1.10 -2.82 -19.93
N VAL A 55 -0.17 -3.78 -19.82
CA VAL A 55 1.18 -3.54 -19.29
C VAL A 55 1.94 -2.50 -20.12
N ARG A 56 1.99 -2.67 -21.45
CA ARG A 56 2.73 -1.76 -22.32
C ARG A 56 2.13 -0.34 -22.29
N PRO A 57 0.80 -0.14 -22.44
CA PRO A 57 0.17 1.16 -22.24
C PRO A 57 0.45 1.80 -20.87
N LEU A 58 0.42 0.99 -19.80
CA LEU A 58 0.71 1.46 -18.44
C LEU A 58 2.15 1.97 -18.32
N VAL A 59 3.12 1.18 -18.77
CA VAL A 59 4.54 1.55 -18.70
C VAL A 59 4.82 2.81 -19.52
N GLU A 60 4.37 2.86 -20.78
CA GLU A 60 4.54 4.03 -21.65
C GLU A 60 3.93 5.31 -21.02
N ALA A 61 2.83 5.18 -20.29
CA ALA A 61 2.18 6.31 -19.63
C ALA A 61 2.85 6.71 -18.30
N LEU A 62 3.57 5.81 -17.63
CA LEU A 62 4.27 6.06 -16.37
C LEU A 62 5.70 6.57 -16.58
N GLU A 63 6.41 6.08 -17.60
CA GLU A 63 7.82 6.40 -17.89
C GLU A 63 8.22 7.89 -17.83
N PRO A 64 7.37 8.86 -18.24
CA PRO A 64 7.72 10.28 -18.14
C PRO A 64 8.02 10.75 -16.71
N ASP A 65 7.28 10.22 -15.73
CA ASP A 65 7.32 10.69 -14.34
C ASP A 65 7.83 9.61 -13.37
N PHE A 66 7.89 8.36 -13.81
CA PHE A 66 8.26 7.20 -13.00
C PHE A 66 9.35 6.36 -13.66
N TYR A 67 10.24 5.82 -12.84
CA TYR A 67 10.99 4.63 -13.18
C TYR A 67 10.12 3.39 -12.95
N VAL A 68 9.97 2.55 -13.97
CA VAL A 68 9.25 1.27 -13.93
C VAL A 68 9.88 0.31 -14.94
N ASP A 69 10.03 -0.96 -14.56
CA ASP A 69 10.61 -2.00 -15.43
C ASP A 69 9.49 -2.81 -16.10
N GLU A 70 9.39 -2.74 -17.43
CA GLU A 70 8.31 -3.41 -18.18
C GLU A 70 8.31 -4.93 -17.99
N ASP A 71 9.48 -5.56 -17.96
CA ASP A 71 9.58 -7.02 -17.84
C ASP A 71 9.19 -7.47 -16.42
N ALA A 72 9.53 -6.68 -15.40
CA ALA A 72 9.05 -6.90 -14.04
C ALA A 72 7.52 -6.76 -13.94
N VAL A 73 6.92 -5.74 -14.58
CA VAL A 73 5.45 -5.59 -14.61
C VAL A 73 4.79 -6.78 -15.30
N ARG A 74 5.32 -7.19 -16.46
CA ARG A 74 4.79 -8.37 -17.18
C ARG A 74 4.87 -9.63 -16.33
N GLU A 75 5.99 -9.85 -15.65
CA GLU A 75 6.15 -11.02 -14.80
C GLU A 75 5.22 -10.98 -13.59
N ALA A 76 5.05 -9.82 -12.95
CA ALA A 76 4.11 -9.64 -11.85
C ALA A 76 2.67 -9.93 -12.29
N VAL A 77 2.27 -9.51 -13.49
CA VAL A 77 0.93 -9.83 -14.03
C VAL A 77 0.74 -11.32 -14.29
N ARG A 78 1.77 -12.01 -14.81
CA ARG A 78 1.71 -13.45 -15.08
C ARG A 78 1.65 -14.27 -13.80
N SER A 79 2.49 -13.93 -12.84
CA SER A 79 2.64 -14.64 -11.56
C SER A 79 1.67 -14.18 -10.48
N ARG A 80 0.88 -13.12 -10.74
CA ARG A 80 0.04 -12.44 -9.75
C ARG A 80 0.84 -11.99 -8.53
N ALA A 81 2.03 -11.47 -8.79
CA ALA A 81 2.96 -10.95 -7.79
C ALA A 81 2.92 -9.40 -7.75
N SER A 82 3.99 -8.81 -7.23
CA SER A 82 4.17 -7.36 -7.16
C SER A 82 5.33 -6.86 -8.02
N PHE A 83 5.31 -5.57 -8.30
CA PHE A 83 6.41 -4.80 -8.88
C PHE A 83 6.45 -3.43 -8.21
N ASN A 84 7.47 -2.63 -8.47
CA ASN A 84 7.54 -1.26 -7.95
C ASN A 84 7.59 -0.24 -9.09
N ALA A 85 7.11 0.96 -8.78
CA ALA A 85 7.31 2.16 -9.56
C ALA A 85 7.91 3.25 -8.65
N ILE A 86 8.89 4.01 -9.14
CA ILE A 86 9.56 5.05 -8.35
C ILE A 86 9.31 6.39 -9.01
N HIS A 87 8.69 7.32 -8.29
CA HIS A 87 8.42 8.66 -8.82
C HIS A 87 9.72 9.46 -8.91
N ASN A 88 10.09 9.91 -10.11
CA ASN A 88 11.41 10.48 -10.39
C ASN A 88 11.67 11.79 -9.63
N ALA A 89 10.65 12.63 -9.45
CA ALA A 89 10.80 13.94 -8.81
C ALA A 89 10.93 13.86 -7.28
N THR A 90 10.20 12.92 -6.65
CA THR A 90 10.11 12.83 -5.18
C THR A 90 10.86 11.63 -4.61
N ILE A 91 11.26 10.69 -5.45
CA ILE A 91 11.89 9.40 -5.07
C ILE A 91 10.96 8.54 -4.20
N VAL A 92 9.66 8.85 -4.18
CA VAL A 92 8.65 8.01 -3.52
C VAL A 92 8.53 6.71 -4.28
N LYS A 93 8.61 5.59 -3.56
CA LYS A 93 8.41 4.25 -4.11
C LYS A 93 6.95 3.86 -3.93
N ILE A 94 6.39 3.24 -4.96
CA ILE A 94 5.05 2.68 -4.97
C ILE A 94 5.19 1.18 -5.20
N ASP A 95 4.86 0.39 -4.19
CA ASP A 95 4.79 -1.06 -4.27
C ASP A 95 3.41 -1.46 -4.80
N ILE A 96 3.38 -2.06 -5.99
CA ILE A 96 2.17 -2.38 -6.73
C ILE A 96 1.94 -3.89 -6.76
N TYR A 97 0.79 -4.32 -6.26
CA TYR A 97 0.33 -5.70 -6.23
C TYR A 97 -0.72 -5.94 -7.31
N VAL A 98 -0.58 -7.03 -8.07
CA VAL A 98 -1.58 -7.41 -9.07
C VAL A 98 -2.73 -8.15 -8.38
N LEU A 99 -3.94 -7.63 -8.51
CA LEU A 99 -5.15 -8.21 -7.93
C LEU A 99 -5.28 -9.69 -8.33
N THR A 100 -5.43 -10.57 -7.34
CA THR A 100 -5.59 -12.01 -7.59
C THR A 100 -7.07 -12.36 -7.79
N PRO A 101 -7.41 -13.56 -8.32
CA PRO A 101 -8.79 -14.01 -8.41
C PRO A 101 -9.36 -14.48 -7.06
N ASP A 102 -8.64 -14.33 -5.95
CA ASP A 102 -9.12 -14.73 -4.63
C ASP A 102 -10.41 -13.97 -4.26
N PRO A 103 -11.49 -14.66 -3.84
CA PRO A 103 -12.77 -14.02 -3.54
C PRO A 103 -12.70 -12.96 -2.43
N PHE A 104 -11.83 -13.14 -1.44
CA PHE A 104 -11.66 -12.18 -0.36
C PHE A 104 -11.00 -10.91 -0.88
N GLU A 105 -9.90 -11.04 -1.64
CA GLU A 105 -9.23 -9.89 -2.27
C GLU A 105 -10.14 -9.13 -3.24
N GLN A 106 -10.88 -9.84 -4.09
CA GLN A 106 -11.85 -9.24 -5.01
C GLN A 106 -12.93 -8.46 -4.26
N SER A 107 -13.42 -9.02 -3.14
CA SER A 107 -14.43 -8.37 -2.32
C SER A 107 -13.87 -7.14 -1.62
N ALA A 108 -12.70 -7.22 -0.99
CA ALA A 108 -12.01 -6.09 -0.39
C ALA A 108 -11.73 -4.97 -1.42
N PHE A 109 -11.27 -5.36 -2.61
CA PHE A 109 -11.01 -4.43 -3.72
C PHE A 109 -12.26 -3.64 -4.13
N SER A 110 -13.42 -4.32 -4.17
CA SER A 110 -14.70 -3.70 -4.50
C SER A 110 -15.23 -2.75 -3.42
N ARG A 111 -14.89 -2.99 -2.15
CA ARG A 111 -15.35 -2.21 -0.99
C ARG A 111 -14.54 -0.95 -0.71
N GLY A 112 -13.52 -0.66 -1.50
CA GLY A 112 -12.65 0.50 -1.30
C GLY A 112 -13.42 1.82 -1.12
N VAL A 113 -12.99 2.62 -0.15
CA VAL A 113 -13.66 3.86 0.28
C VAL A 113 -12.85 5.08 -0.12
N LEU A 114 -13.53 6.18 -0.47
CA LEU A 114 -12.86 7.45 -0.77
C LEU A 114 -12.42 8.14 0.52
N GLN A 115 -11.11 8.34 0.66
CA GLN A 115 -10.51 9.08 1.78
C GLN A 115 -9.42 10.02 1.27
N ARG A 116 -9.04 11.03 2.05
CA ARG A 116 -7.89 11.89 1.74
C ARG A 116 -6.63 11.33 2.38
N LEU A 117 -5.48 11.68 1.80
CA LEU A 117 -4.19 11.36 2.41
C LEU A 117 -4.05 12.01 3.80
N PRO A 118 -3.37 11.37 4.76
CA PRO A 118 -3.14 11.94 6.08
C PRO A 118 -2.44 13.31 5.99
N GLY A 119 -2.97 14.31 6.69
CA GLY A 119 -2.41 15.67 6.68
C GLY A 119 -2.73 16.51 5.44
N ALA A 120 -3.47 15.96 4.47
CA ALA A 120 -3.91 16.70 3.30
C ALA A 120 -4.96 17.77 3.67
N SER A 121 -4.96 18.89 2.93
CA SER A 121 -5.97 19.96 3.13
C SER A 121 -7.38 19.49 2.74
N GLU A 122 -8.41 20.18 3.21
CA GLU A 122 -9.81 19.90 2.81
C GLU A 122 -10.06 19.99 1.30
N ARG A 123 -9.22 20.73 0.58
CA ARG A 123 -9.29 20.89 -0.89
C ARG A 123 -8.48 19.84 -1.65
N ALA A 124 -7.72 18.99 -0.96
CA ALA A 124 -6.97 17.92 -1.60
C ALA A 124 -7.93 16.85 -2.17
N PRO A 125 -7.51 16.16 -3.25
CA PRO A 125 -8.28 15.06 -3.82
C PRO A 125 -8.46 13.93 -2.80
N ALA A 126 -9.54 13.17 -2.97
CA ALA A 126 -9.75 11.91 -2.27
C ALA A 126 -9.39 10.75 -3.20
N PHE A 127 -8.82 9.70 -2.62
CA PHE A 127 -8.40 8.48 -3.31
C PHE A 127 -9.14 7.28 -2.74
N ARG A 128 -9.20 6.17 -3.48
CA ARG A 128 -9.77 4.91 -2.96
C ARG A 128 -8.76 4.20 -2.06
N PHE A 129 -9.14 3.92 -0.83
CA PHE A 129 -8.36 3.15 0.14
C PHE A 129 -9.08 1.85 0.53
N CYS A 130 -8.31 0.81 0.83
CA CYS A 130 -8.81 -0.37 1.55
C CYS A 130 -9.48 0.07 2.86
N THR A 131 -10.53 -0.63 3.29
CA THR A 131 -11.13 -0.36 4.60
C THR A 131 -10.22 -0.87 5.71
N ALA A 132 -10.38 -0.35 6.93
CA ALA A 132 -9.57 -0.77 8.08
C ALA A 132 -9.70 -2.28 8.37
N GLU A 133 -10.88 -2.85 8.11
CA GLU A 133 -11.18 -4.28 8.25
C GLU A 133 -10.46 -5.12 7.19
N ASP A 134 -10.17 -4.52 6.03
CA ASP A 134 -9.54 -5.14 4.87
C ASP A 134 -8.02 -4.80 4.78
N ILE A 135 -7.44 -4.10 5.77
CA ILE A 135 -5.97 -3.88 5.91
C ILE A 135 -5.21 -5.20 6.06
N ILE A 136 -5.91 -6.31 6.23
CA ILE A 136 -5.37 -7.66 6.14
C ILE A 136 -5.26 -8.06 4.66
N LEU A 137 -4.35 -7.45 3.91
CA LEU A 137 -3.79 -8.11 2.73
C LEU A 137 -2.60 -8.94 3.22
N PRO A 138 -2.75 -10.27 3.35
CA PRO A 138 -1.67 -11.14 3.77
C PRO A 138 -0.74 -11.32 2.57
N THR A 139 0.33 -10.56 2.49
CA THR A 139 1.50 -10.98 1.70
C THR A 139 2.18 -12.14 2.45
N PRO A 140 2.16 -13.40 1.94
CA PRO A 140 2.90 -14.50 2.55
C PRO A 140 4.43 -14.27 2.59
N ASP A 141 4.95 -13.23 1.95
CA ASP A 141 6.37 -12.84 1.96
C ASP A 141 6.72 -11.64 2.88
N LEU A 142 5.77 -11.10 3.65
CA LEU A 142 6.00 -9.88 4.46
C LEU A 142 6.04 -10.12 5.99
N ILE A 143 6.33 -11.36 6.43
CA ILE A 143 6.83 -11.62 7.79
C ILE A 143 8.33 -11.94 7.69
N THR A 144 9.13 -10.91 7.48
CA THR A 144 10.38 -10.79 8.24
C THR A 144 10.40 -9.39 8.82
N PHE A 145 9.69 -9.24 9.95
CA PHE A 145 9.92 -8.13 10.86
C PHE A 145 11.37 -8.27 11.33
N SER A 146 12.25 -7.43 10.79
CA SER A 146 13.55 -7.15 11.40
C SER A 146 13.26 -6.62 12.81
N GLY A 147 13.61 -7.41 13.84
CA GLY A 147 13.55 -6.99 15.25
C GLY A 147 12.49 -7.73 16.08
N SER A 148 13.00 -8.59 16.98
CA SER A 148 12.29 -9.34 18.02
C SER A 148 11.17 -8.58 18.73
N THR A 149 9.91 -8.90 18.44
CA THR A 149 8.74 -8.54 19.25
C THR A 149 7.85 -9.77 19.37
N GLY A 150 7.78 -10.38 20.55
CA GLY A 150 6.96 -11.56 20.81
C GLY A 150 5.51 -11.17 21.06
N LEU A 151 4.58 -11.79 20.33
CA LEU A 151 3.14 -11.67 20.56
C LEU A 151 2.68 -12.81 21.48
N LEU A 152 2.02 -12.50 22.60
CA LEU A 152 1.35 -13.49 23.44
C LEU A 152 -0.16 -13.19 23.42
N VAL A 153 -0.96 -14.19 23.05
CA VAL A 153 -2.42 -14.13 23.06
C VAL A 153 -2.94 -14.92 24.27
N HIS A 154 -3.80 -14.30 25.08
CA HIS A 154 -4.50 -14.99 26.18
C HIS A 154 -5.98 -14.56 26.21
N GLY A 155 -6.86 -15.43 25.72
CA GLY A 155 -8.29 -15.12 25.56
C GLY A 155 -8.56 -14.08 24.47
N ASP A 156 -9.68 -13.35 24.60
CA ASP A 156 -10.19 -12.39 23.60
C ASP A 156 -9.53 -10.99 23.64
N LEU A 157 -8.33 -10.87 24.23
CA LEU A 157 -7.59 -9.62 24.35
C LEU A 157 -6.18 -9.76 23.79
N LEU A 158 -5.81 -8.83 22.90
CA LEU A 158 -4.52 -8.79 22.22
C LEU A 158 -3.57 -7.83 22.95
N TYR A 159 -2.49 -8.34 23.53
CA TYR A 159 -1.46 -7.53 24.17
C TYR A 159 -0.28 -7.31 23.21
N VAL A 160 -0.01 -6.05 22.87
CA VAL A 160 1.21 -5.64 22.17
C VAL A 160 2.22 -5.15 23.21
N GLY A 161 3.15 -6.03 23.57
CA GLY A 161 4.27 -5.70 24.46
C GLY A 161 5.46 -5.15 23.67
N ILE A 162 5.76 -3.86 23.82
CA ILE A 162 7.06 -3.28 23.44
C ILE A 162 8.08 -3.63 24.52
N ASN A 163 9.02 -4.54 24.22
CA ASN A 163 10.13 -4.81 25.13
C ASN A 163 11.10 -3.63 25.15
N GLY A 164 10.97 -2.82 26.20
CA GLY A 164 11.90 -1.75 26.55
C GLY A 164 11.89 -1.37 28.03
N ILE A 165 11.29 -2.19 28.92
CA ILE A 165 11.37 -2.01 30.37
C ILE A 165 11.56 -3.37 31.03
N SER A 166 12.66 -3.47 31.77
CA SER A 166 13.06 -4.59 32.62
C SER A 166 11.92 -5.13 33.47
N THR A 167 11.65 -6.43 33.38
CA THR A 167 10.77 -7.15 34.31
C THR A 167 11.40 -7.21 35.70
N TYR A 168 10.72 -6.73 36.73
CA TYR A 168 10.95 -7.14 38.12
C TYR A 168 9.86 -8.15 38.53
N PRO A 169 10.19 -9.27 39.19
CA PRO A 169 9.18 -10.18 39.70
C PRO A 169 8.45 -9.54 40.89
N ALA A 170 7.12 -9.65 40.90
CA ALA A 170 6.32 -9.41 42.09
C ALA A 170 6.65 -10.48 43.14
N LEU A 171 7.34 -10.07 44.21
CA LEU A 171 7.41 -10.85 45.44
C LEU A 171 6.02 -10.86 46.09
N LYS A 172 5.59 -12.04 46.57
CA LYS A 172 4.54 -12.16 47.58
C LYS A 172 5.03 -11.62 48.92
#